data_AF-A0A7C3A2W3-F1
#
_entry.id   AF-A0A7C3A2W3-F1
#
_cell.length_a   1.000
_cell.length_b   1.000
_cell.length_c   1.000
_cell.angle_alpha   90.00
_cell.angle_beta   90.00
_cell.angle_gamma   90.00
#
_symmetry.space_group_name_H-M   'P 1'
#
loop_
_entity.id
_entity.type
_entity.pdbx_description
1 polymer ?
#
loop_
_entity_poly.entity_id
_entity_poly.type
_entity_poly.pdbx_seq_one_letter_code
_entity_poly.pdbx_strand_id
1 'polypeptide(L)'
;MKRVVERYEAQSRHYLDNAAASIRKGDIGKASEFLWGSMAEAVKAVAASKGITFYSHRRLKEYASELARELQDKSIFDTFAHANSLHSNFYECELELRDVLRVAEEVRSTVGKLLRLIPERESTSEE
;
A
#
# COMPACT_ATOMS: atom_id res chain seq x y z
N MET A 1 -11.64 0.91 16.56
CA MET A 1 -10.89 0.40 15.38
C MET A 1 -11.35 1.03 14.05
N LYS A 2 -12.66 1.21 13.82
CA LYS A 2 -13.23 1.82 12.59
C LYS A 2 -12.52 3.10 12.11
N ARG A 3 -12.33 4.11 12.97
CA ARG A 3 -11.61 5.36 12.62
C ARG A 3 -10.15 5.14 12.20
N VAL A 4 -9.50 4.08 12.68
CA VAL A 4 -8.11 3.75 12.33
C VAL A 4 -8.04 3.15 10.93
N VAL A 5 -8.99 2.28 10.58
CA VAL A 5 -9.14 1.72 9.23
C VAL A 5 -9.37 2.84 8.22
N GLU A 6 -10.37 3.71 8.48
CA GLU A 6 -10.72 4.83 7.59
C GLU A 6 -9.51 5.77 7.37
N ARG A 7 -8.73 6.03 8.42
CA ARG A 7 -7.51 6.84 8.33
C ARG A 7 -6.47 6.20 7.40
N TYR A 8 -6.19 4.91 7.57
CA TYR A 8 -5.22 4.18 6.75
C TYR A 8 -5.68 4.08 5.29
N GLU A 9 -6.97 3.83 5.08
CA GLU A 9 -7.57 3.77 3.75
C GLU A 9 -7.48 5.12 3.00
N ALA A 10 -7.84 6.21 3.67
CA ALA A 10 -7.74 7.56 3.13
C ALA A 10 -6.29 7.96 2.85
N GLN A 11 -5.37 7.63 3.76
CA GLN A 11 -3.95 7.93 3.59
C GLN A 11 -3.34 7.14 2.43
N SER A 12 -3.72 5.88 2.26
CA SER A 12 -3.26 5.03 1.15
C SER A 12 -3.65 5.63 -0.20
N ARG A 13 -4.90 6.08 -0.35
CA ARG A 13 -5.38 6.77 -1.56
C ARG A 13 -4.66 8.09 -1.79
N HIS A 14 -4.53 8.91 -0.76
CA HIS A 14 -3.83 10.18 -0.85
C HIS A 14 -2.38 10.01 -1.32
N TYR A 15 -1.71 8.94 -0.88
CA TYR A 15 -0.38 8.61 -1.38
C TYR A 15 -0.36 8.14 -2.84
N LEU A 16 -1.37 7.44 -3.35
CA LEU A 16 -1.44 7.14 -4.79
C LEU A 16 -1.56 8.43 -5.63
N ASP A 17 -2.39 9.37 -5.19
CA ASP A 17 -2.56 10.65 -5.89
C ASP A 17 -1.25 11.45 -5.90
N ASN A 18 -0.56 11.47 -4.76
CA ASN A 18 0.74 12.13 -4.65
C ASN A 18 1.83 11.42 -5.47
N ALA A 19 1.85 10.08 -5.50
CA ALA A 19 2.77 9.33 -6.35
C ALA A 19 2.57 9.69 -7.83
N ALA A 20 1.33 9.72 -8.29
CA ALA A 20 1.01 10.12 -9.66
C ALA A 20 1.43 11.57 -9.96
N ALA A 21 1.25 12.49 -9.00
CA ALA A 21 1.70 13.87 -9.12
C ALA A 21 3.23 13.99 -9.20
N SER A 22 3.97 13.23 -8.39
CA SER A 22 5.43 13.20 -8.41
C SER A 22 5.97 12.64 -9.72
N ILE A 23 5.37 11.55 -10.23
CA ILE A 23 5.71 10.98 -11.55
C ILE A 23 5.57 12.03 -12.66
N ARG A 24 4.45 12.76 -12.69
CA ARG A 24 4.22 13.83 -13.69
C ARG A 24 5.24 14.96 -13.62
N LYS A 25 5.79 15.22 -12.42
CA LYS A 25 6.82 16.24 -12.19
C LYS A 25 8.25 15.74 -12.44
N GLY A 26 8.42 14.45 -12.75
CA GLY A 26 9.73 13.81 -12.87
C GLY A 26 10.44 13.55 -11.55
N ASP A 27 9.76 13.73 -10.41
CA ASP A 27 10.30 13.44 -9.08
C ASP A 27 10.10 11.96 -8.76
N ILE A 28 10.92 11.12 -9.40
CA ILE A 28 10.86 9.67 -9.29
C ILE A 28 11.16 9.17 -7.88
N GLY A 29 12.00 9.88 -7.12
CA GLY A 29 12.29 9.56 -5.73
C GLY A 29 11.08 9.71 -4.85
N LYS A 30 10.44 10.89 -4.93
CA LYS A 30 9.22 11.13 -4.17
C LYS A 30 8.08 10.24 -4.62
N ALA A 31 8.01 9.88 -5.90
CA ALA A 31 7.05 8.89 -6.37
C ALA A 31 7.25 7.54 -5.66
N SER A 32 8.48 7.03 -5.60
CA SER A 32 8.81 5.77 -4.92
C SER A 32 8.41 5.78 -3.43
N GLU A 33 8.69 6.88 -2.72
CA GLU A 33 8.26 7.08 -1.33
C GLU A 33 6.74 6.94 -1.16
N PHE A 34 5.98 7.61 -2.03
CA PHE A 34 4.53 7.58 -1.97
C PHE A 34 3.94 6.22 -2.38
N LEU A 35 4.54 5.52 -3.34
CA LEU A 35 4.12 4.17 -3.71
C LEU A 35 4.29 3.19 -2.54
N TRP A 36 5.45 3.21 -1.88
CA TRP A 36 5.68 2.40 -0.68
C TRP A 36 4.72 2.77 0.45
N GLY A 37 4.55 4.08 0.72
CA GLY A 37 3.62 4.56 1.73
C GLY A 37 2.19 4.09 1.46
N SER A 38 1.73 4.19 0.21
CA SER A 38 0.38 3.75 -0.17
C SER A 38 0.17 2.26 0.10
N MET A 39 1.13 1.42 -0.30
CA MET A 39 1.08 -0.02 -0.09
C MET A 39 1.09 -0.35 1.41
N ALA A 40 1.96 0.30 2.20
CA ALA A 40 2.04 0.11 3.64
C ALA A 40 0.72 0.45 4.35
N GLU A 41 0.11 1.57 4.00
CA GLU A 41 -1.16 2.02 4.60
C GLU A 41 -2.33 1.11 4.20
N ALA A 42 -2.38 0.60 2.97
CA ALA A 42 -3.39 -0.37 2.55
C ALA A 42 -3.29 -1.68 3.35
N VAL A 43 -2.09 -2.20 3.54
CA VAL A 43 -1.84 -3.41 4.35
C VAL A 43 -2.24 -3.16 5.83
N LYS A 44 -1.94 -1.98 6.38
CA LYS A 44 -2.38 -1.60 7.73
C LYS A 44 -3.90 -1.45 7.83
N ALA A 45 -4.58 -0.98 6.79
CA ALA A 45 -6.04 -0.88 6.77
C ALA A 45 -6.69 -2.26 6.86
N VAL A 46 -6.19 -3.25 6.11
CA VAL A 46 -6.64 -4.65 6.18
C VAL A 46 -6.31 -5.28 7.55
N ALA A 47 -5.12 -5.00 8.10
CA ALA A 47 -4.79 -5.47 9.45
C ALA A 47 -5.75 -4.91 10.49
N ALA A 48 -5.99 -3.60 10.45
CA ALA A 48 -6.85 -2.91 11.39
C ALA A 48 -8.32 -3.35 11.25
N SER A 49 -8.79 -3.69 10.04
CA SER A 49 -10.15 -4.23 9.87
C SER A 49 -10.32 -5.60 10.54
N LYS A 50 -9.23 -6.37 10.67
CA LYS A 50 -9.16 -7.62 11.44
C LYS A 50 -8.77 -7.41 12.92
N GLY A 51 -8.76 -6.17 13.42
CA GLY A 51 -8.41 -5.86 14.82
C GLY A 51 -6.91 -5.90 15.14
N ILE A 52 -6.04 -5.97 14.14
CA ILE A 52 -4.57 -6.07 14.29
C ILE A 52 -3.93 -4.70 14.04
N THR A 53 -2.99 -4.29 14.91
CA THR A 53 -2.21 -3.05 14.71
C THR A 53 -0.72 -3.30 14.94
N PHE A 54 0.13 -2.69 14.14
CA PHE A 54 1.58 -2.76 14.28
C PHE A 54 2.26 -1.49 13.75
N TYR A 55 3.46 -1.21 14.26
CA TYR A 55 4.21 0.02 13.96
C TYR A 55 5.61 -0.22 13.38
N SER A 56 6.05 -1.48 13.27
CA SER A 56 7.38 -1.82 12.75
C SER A 56 7.33 -2.29 11.29
N HIS A 57 8.34 -1.92 10.51
CA HIS A 57 8.49 -2.38 9.12
C HIS A 57 8.60 -3.90 9.03
N ARG A 58 9.27 -4.54 10.01
CA ARG A 58 9.36 -6.00 10.10
C ARG A 58 7.98 -6.63 10.16
N ARG A 59 7.11 -6.17 11.07
CA ARG A 59 5.77 -6.76 11.22
C ARG A 59 4.87 -6.47 10.02
N LEU A 60 5.03 -5.31 9.39
CA LEU A 60 4.34 -4.98 8.14
C LEU A 60 4.69 -5.98 7.02
N LYS A 61 5.98 -6.29 6.84
CA LYS A 61 6.44 -7.28 5.85
C LYS A 61 5.92 -8.69 6.15
N GLU A 62 6.00 -9.12 7.42
CA GLU A 62 5.46 -10.41 7.85
C GLU A 62 3.96 -10.51 7.55
N TYR A 63 3.20 -9.48 7.89
CA TYR A 63 1.76 -9.46 7.68
C TYR A 63 1.39 -9.45 6.18
N ALA A 64 2.13 -8.73 5.33
CA ALA A 64 1.93 -8.79 3.89
C ALA A 64 2.16 -10.21 3.31
N SER A 65 3.15 -10.94 3.85
CA SER A 65 3.41 -12.35 3.49
C SER A 65 2.29 -13.29 3.98
N GLU A 66 1.84 -13.11 5.23
CA GLU A 66 0.70 -13.82 5.81
C GLU A 66 -0.56 -13.63 4.94
N LEU A 67 -0.85 -12.38 4.55
CA LEU A 67 -2.00 -12.03 3.73
C LEU A 67 -1.94 -12.64 2.32
N ALA A 68 -0.77 -12.61 1.68
CA ALA A 68 -0.55 -13.25 0.38
C ALA A 68 -0.83 -14.76 0.42
N ARG A 69 -0.43 -15.43 1.51
CA ARG A 69 -0.69 -16.86 1.74
C ARG A 69 -2.17 -17.13 2.03
N GLU A 70 -2.79 -16.33 2.90
CA GLU A 70 -4.21 -16.46 3.26
C GLU A 70 -5.12 -16.34 2.03
N LEU A 71 -4.82 -15.39 1.15
CA LEU A 71 -5.60 -15.12 -0.06
C LEU A 71 -5.18 -15.94 -1.27
N GLN A 72 -4.14 -16.78 -1.13
CA GLN A 72 -3.50 -17.49 -2.24
C GLN A 72 -3.11 -16.56 -3.42
N ASP A 73 -2.77 -15.31 -3.11
CA ASP A 73 -2.37 -14.28 -4.08
C ASP A 73 -0.96 -13.77 -3.77
N LYS A 74 0.03 -14.41 -4.40
CA LYS A 74 1.46 -14.05 -4.27
C LYS A 74 1.74 -12.61 -4.73
N SER A 75 0.91 -12.05 -5.62
CA SER A 75 1.12 -10.69 -6.15
C SER A 75 1.10 -9.63 -5.05
N ILE A 76 0.42 -9.88 -3.94
CA ILE A 76 0.39 -8.97 -2.77
C ILE A 76 1.79 -8.79 -2.20
N PHE A 77 2.49 -9.90 -1.91
CA PHE A 77 3.83 -9.85 -1.32
C PHE A 77 4.88 -9.39 -2.34
N ASP A 78 4.75 -9.81 -3.60
CA ASP A 78 5.67 -9.39 -4.66
C ASP A 78 5.59 -7.87 -4.89
N THR A 79 4.37 -7.32 -4.99
CA THR A 79 4.15 -5.88 -5.12
C THR A 79 4.70 -5.12 -3.90
N PHE A 80 4.47 -5.66 -2.69
CA PHE A 80 5.04 -5.09 -1.46
C PHE A 80 6.57 -5.03 -1.53
N ALA A 81 7.22 -6.12 -1.95
CA ALA A 81 8.67 -6.21 -2.06
C ALA A 81 9.21 -5.24 -3.13
N HIS A 82 8.54 -5.10 -4.28
CA HIS A 82 8.90 -4.14 -5.32
C HIS A 82 8.80 -2.69 -4.82
N ALA A 83 7.70 -2.34 -4.16
CA ALA A 83 7.53 -1.01 -3.57
C ALA A 83 8.58 -0.72 -2.48
N ASN A 84 8.89 -1.71 -1.64
CA ASN A 84 9.95 -1.60 -0.64
C ASN A 84 11.34 -1.41 -1.27
N SER A 85 11.62 -2.12 -2.36
CA SER A 85 12.87 -1.98 -3.13
C SER A 85 13.02 -0.56 -3.69
N LEU A 86 11.96 -0.02 -4.32
CA LEU A 86 11.97 1.36 -4.83
C LEU A 86 12.27 2.40 -3.75
N HIS A 87 11.67 2.24 -2.58
CA HIS A 87 11.87 3.13 -1.44
C HIS A 87 13.26 2.97 -0.80
N SER A 88 13.75 1.73 -0.63
CA SER A 88 15.01 1.45 0.05
C SER A 88 16.24 1.72 -0.82
N ASN A 89 16.13 1.51 -2.14
CA ASN A 89 17.24 1.64 -3.08
C ASN A 89 17.30 3.01 -3.76
N PHE A 90 16.57 4.01 -3.26
CA PHE A 90 16.54 5.36 -3.82
C PHE A 90 17.93 6.00 -3.95
N TYR A 91 18.86 5.67 -3.05
CA TYR A 91 20.21 6.26 -3.04
C TYR A 91 21.28 5.45 -3.77
N GLU A 92 21.05 4.15 -3.99
CA GLU A 92 22.07 3.23 -4.50
C GLU A 92 21.79 2.67 -5.90
N CYS A 93 20.57 2.83 -6.43
CA CYS A 93 20.23 2.42 -7.78
C CYS A 93 19.77 3.62 -8.60
N GLU A 94 20.27 3.73 -9.83
CA GLU A 94 19.69 4.60 -10.86
C GLU A 94 18.26 4.13 -11.13
N LEU A 95 17.30 4.66 -10.39
CA LEU A 95 15.89 4.36 -10.59
C LEU A 95 15.49 4.87 -11.98
N GLU A 96 15.15 3.97 -12.88
CA GLU A 96 14.58 4.37 -14.17
C GLU A 96 13.10 4.71 -14.01
N LEU A 97 12.65 5.76 -14.70
CA LEU A 97 11.23 6.14 -14.77
C LEU A 97 10.35 4.95 -15.18
N ARG A 98 10.86 4.08 -16.07
CA ARG A 98 10.18 2.88 -16.53
C ARG A 98 9.86 1.92 -15.38
N ASP A 99 10.80 1.71 -14.47
CA ASP A 99 10.60 0.83 -13.32
C ASP A 99 9.61 1.43 -12.33
N VAL A 100 9.70 2.73 -12.07
CA VAL A 100 8.74 3.44 -11.21
C VAL A 100 7.32 3.35 -11.78
N LEU A 101 7.15 3.55 -13.09
CA LEU A 101 5.84 3.43 -13.75
C LEU A 101 5.25 2.02 -13.67
N ARG A 102 6.08 0.99 -13.88
CA ARG A 102 5.66 -0.42 -13.75
C ARG A 102 5.19 -0.73 -12.34
N VAL A 103 5.99 -0.39 -11.33
CA VAL A 103 5.63 -0.64 -9.93
C VAL A 103 4.45 0.22 -9.50
N ALA A 104 4.29 1.43 -10.04
CA ALA A 104 3.12 2.27 -9.76
C ALA A 104 1.81 1.60 -10.19
N GLU A 105 1.82 0.90 -11.32
CA GLU A 105 0.67 0.13 -11.77
C GLU A 105 0.40 -1.09 -10.89
N GLU A 106 1.45 -1.84 -10.54
CA GLU A 106 1.34 -2.99 -9.61
C GLU A 106 0.76 -2.55 -8.26
N VAL A 107 1.31 -1.47 -7.68
CA VAL A 107 0.84 -0.90 -6.41
C VAL A 107 -0.61 -0.45 -6.51
N ARG A 108 -0.99 0.29 -7.56
CA ARG A 108 -2.38 0.74 -7.75
C ARG A 108 -3.36 -0.44 -7.79
N SER A 109 -3.02 -1.49 -8.54
CA SER A 109 -3.83 -2.70 -8.66
C SER A 109 -3.96 -3.43 -7.32
N THR A 110 -2.83 -3.67 -6.65
CA THR A 110 -2.78 -4.39 -5.37
C THR A 110 -3.46 -3.62 -4.25
N VAL A 111 -3.26 -2.30 -4.15
CA VAL A 111 -3.99 -1.45 -3.20
C VAL A 111 -5.49 -1.55 -3.45
N GLY A 112 -5.95 -1.45 -4.70
CA GLY A 112 -7.35 -1.62 -5.05
C GLY A 112 -7.93 -2.96 -4.59
N LYS A 113 -7.18 -4.06 -4.73
CA LYS A 113 -7.57 -5.37 -4.18
C LYS A 113 -7.65 -5.36 -2.67
N LEU A 114 -6.62 -4.85 -1.99
CA LEU A 114 -6.54 -4.83 -0.52
C LEU A 114 -7.69 -4.04 0.11
N LEU A 115 -8.00 -2.85 -0.42
CA LEU A 115 -9.06 -2.01 0.14
C LEU A 115 -10.45 -2.65 -0.04
N ARG A 116 -10.67 -3.48 -1.06
CA ARG A 116 -11.92 -4.25 -1.22
C ARG A 116 -12.09 -5.38 -0.20
N LEU A 117 -11.03 -5.77 0.51
CA LEU A 117 -11.12 -6.76 1.59
C LEU A 117 -11.66 -6.17 2.90
N ILE A 118 -11.75 -4.84 2.99
CA ILE A 118 -12.27 -4.15 4.16
C ILE A 118 -13.80 -4.27 4.09
N PRO A 119 -14.47 -4.86 5.11
CA PRO A 119 -15.92 -5.01 5.10
C PRO A 119 -16.61 -3.66 4.93
N GLU A 120 -17.66 -3.65 4.09
CA GLU A 120 -18.51 -2.47 3.96
C GLU A 120 -19.20 -2.15 5.28
N ARG A 121 -19.57 -0.88 5.42
CA ARG A 121 -20.33 -0.38 6.56
C ARG A 121 -21.61 -1.20 6.69
N GLU A 122 -21.84 -1.83 7.83
CA GLU A 122 -23.23 -2.00 8.26
C GLU A 122 -23.80 -0.60 8.42
N SER A 123 -24.71 -0.22 7.51
CA SER A 123 -25.60 0.91 7.72
C SER A 123 -26.54 0.50 8.83
N THR A 124 -26.20 0.85 10.07
CA THR A 124 -27.20 0.97 11.12
C THR A 124 -28.04 2.19 10.77
N SER A 125 -29.00 2.01 9.87
CA SER A 125 -30.25 2.76 9.88
C SER A 125 -30.98 2.30 11.14
N GLU A 126 -30.73 3.01 12.23
CA GLU A 126 -31.61 2.98 13.40
C GLU A 126 -32.83 3.84 13.05
N GLU A 127 -34.01 3.22 13.22
CA GLU A 127 -35.38 3.76 13.02
C GLU A 127 -35.66 5.03 13.82
#